data_AF-A0A2E3XAC4-F1
#
_entry.id   AF-A0A2E3XAC4-F1
#
_cell.length_a   1.000
_cell.length_b   1.000
_cell.length_c   1.000
_cell.angle_alpha   90.00
_cell.angle_beta   90.00
_cell.angle_gamma   90.00
#
_symmetry.space_group_name_H-M   'P 1'
#
loop_
_entity.id
_entity.type
_entity.pdbx_description
1 polymer ?
#
loop_
_entity_poly.entity_id
_entity_poly.type
_entity_poly.pdbx_seq_one_letter_code
_entity_poly.pdbx_strand_id
1 'polypeptide(L)'
;MKKIILILFLTMNTMNSQEKLPFYEITEIPNEINSTNLMVRMIEGLGFRYHWATENITEKDLKYRPSKDAMSNYETIEHIYDLSNTIYNSSKSLPNIRSKKKTSMDFISLRKETLNNLKLTREVFTSFNDEDLKNVKIIFQDKSRKYEFPIWNLINGPISDAIYHTGQLVSFRRTSGNPIPKGVNVFLGAKN
;
A
#
# COMPACT_ATOMS: atom_id res chain seq x y z
N MET A 1 62.87 24.52 -2.67
CA MET A 1 62.20 23.30 -2.16
C MET A 1 60.69 23.48 -2.32
N LYS A 2 60.08 22.90 -3.35
CA LYS A 2 58.62 23.03 -3.60
C LYS A 2 57.89 22.01 -2.72
N LYS A 3 57.07 22.48 -1.77
CA LYS A 3 56.20 21.62 -0.95
C LYS A 3 55.02 21.17 -1.81
N ILE A 4 54.92 19.87 -2.08
CA ILE A 4 53.74 19.25 -2.68
C ILE A 4 52.79 18.93 -1.53
N ILE A 5 51.62 19.57 -1.51
CA ILE A 5 50.55 19.27 -0.56
C ILE A 5 49.65 18.22 -1.24
N LEU A 6 49.68 16.99 -0.73
CA LEU A 6 48.81 15.91 -1.17
C LEU A 6 47.47 16.04 -0.43
N ILE A 7 46.42 16.42 -1.16
CA ILE A 7 45.06 16.48 -0.62
C ILE A 7 44.42 15.09 -0.80
N LEU A 8 44.21 14.40 0.32
CA LEU A 8 43.48 13.13 0.36
C LEU A 8 41.97 13.43 0.30
N PHE A 9 41.31 13.05 -0.80
CA PHE A 9 39.86 13.09 -0.88
C PHE A 9 39.27 11.89 -0.13
N LEU A 10 38.69 12.13 1.05
CA LEU A 10 37.80 11.17 1.70
C LEU A 10 36.46 11.16 0.95
N THR A 11 36.19 10.08 0.21
CA THR A 11 34.85 9.81 -0.32
C THR A 11 33.96 9.35 0.84
N MET A 12 33.04 10.20 1.30
CA MET A 12 31.97 9.78 2.19
C MET A 12 31.00 8.88 1.40
N ASN A 13 31.08 7.57 1.62
CA ASN A 13 30.01 6.66 1.22
C ASN A 13 28.82 6.92 2.16
N THR A 14 27.81 7.64 1.67
CA THR A 14 26.52 7.70 2.35
C THR A 14 25.86 6.33 2.26
N MET A 15 25.98 5.52 3.31
CA MET A 15 25.07 4.40 3.53
C MET A 15 23.66 4.99 3.69
N ASN A 16 22.88 4.98 2.60
CA ASN A 16 21.45 5.24 2.67
C ASN A 16 20.84 4.18 3.60
N SER A 17 20.48 4.59 4.82
CA SER A 17 19.53 3.84 5.64
C SER A 17 18.29 3.61 4.79
N GLN A 18 17.98 2.35 4.44
CA GLN A 18 16.75 2.03 3.74
C GLN A 18 15.59 2.48 4.62
N GLU A 19 14.86 3.50 4.14
CA GLU A 19 13.66 4.00 4.79
C GLU A 19 12.71 2.82 5.03
N LYS A 20 12.44 2.51 6.30
CA LYS A 20 11.57 1.38 6.66
C LYS A 20 10.16 1.72 6.20
N LEU A 21 9.67 1.03 5.18
CA LEU A 21 8.34 1.26 4.64
C LEU A 21 7.25 0.96 5.69
N PRO A 22 6.08 1.63 5.64
CA PRO A 22 4.99 1.44 6.61
C PRO A 22 4.49 0.00 6.71
N PHE A 23 3.81 -0.31 7.83
CA PHE A 23 3.15 -1.61 8.10
C PHE A 23 4.08 -2.84 8.17
N TYR A 24 5.34 -2.63 8.55
CA TYR A 24 6.22 -3.75 8.91
C TYR A 24 5.64 -4.59 10.06
N GLU A 25 4.95 -3.94 11.00
CA GLU A 25 4.21 -4.52 12.12
C GLU A 25 2.95 -3.68 12.38
N ILE A 26 1.96 -4.31 13.03
CA ILE A 26 0.67 -3.73 13.41
C ILE A 26 0.25 -4.21 14.81
N THR A 27 1.22 -4.37 15.72
CA THR A 27 1.03 -4.99 17.06
C THR A 27 0.33 -4.08 18.06
N GLU A 28 0.35 -2.76 17.85
CA GLU A 28 -0.41 -1.81 18.66
C GLU A 28 -1.90 -2.14 18.56
N ILE A 29 -2.61 -2.23 19.69
CA ILE A 29 -4.05 -2.52 19.73
C ILE A 29 -4.76 -1.30 20.33
N PRO A 30 -5.87 -0.83 19.74
CA PRO A 30 -6.65 0.25 20.33
C PRO A 30 -7.26 -0.19 21.67
N ASN A 31 -7.32 0.74 22.64
CA ASN A 31 -7.86 0.46 23.98
C ASN A 31 -9.38 0.23 24.00
N GLU A 32 -10.08 0.62 22.94
CA GLU A 32 -11.54 0.57 22.83
C GLU A 32 -11.97 -0.06 21.50
N ILE A 33 -13.10 -0.78 21.51
CA ILE A 33 -13.73 -1.30 20.30
C ILE A 33 -14.83 -0.32 19.88
N ASN A 34 -14.65 0.31 18.73
CA ASN A 34 -15.65 1.16 18.06
C ASN A 34 -15.50 1.04 16.53
N SER A 35 -16.42 1.65 15.78
CA SER A 35 -16.48 1.50 14.32
C SER A 35 -15.21 2.04 13.65
N THR A 36 -14.69 3.16 14.13
CA THR A 36 -13.45 3.77 13.64
C THR A 36 -12.23 2.90 13.87
N ASN A 37 -12.04 2.37 15.07
CA ASN A 37 -10.92 1.50 15.41
C ASN A 37 -10.96 0.19 14.60
N LEU A 38 -12.16 -0.35 14.34
CA LEU A 38 -12.33 -1.50 13.45
C LEU A 38 -11.92 -1.15 12.01
N MET A 39 -12.35 0.00 11.48
CA MET A 39 -11.95 0.47 10.15
C MET A 39 -10.43 0.65 10.05
N VAL A 40 -9.81 1.31 11.04
CA VAL A 40 -8.35 1.47 11.12
C VAL A 40 -7.66 0.10 11.08
N ARG A 41 -8.14 -0.88 11.86
CA ARG A 41 -7.58 -2.24 11.86
C ARG A 41 -7.70 -2.94 10.51
N MET A 42 -8.77 -2.70 9.74
CA MET A 42 -8.89 -3.23 8.38
C MET A 42 -7.82 -2.65 7.44
N ILE A 43 -7.56 -1.34 7.54
CA ILE A 43 -6.50 -0.67 6.78
C ILE A 43 -5.11 -1.19 7.19
N GLU A 44 -4.85 -1.32 8.50
CA GLU A 44 -3.60 -1.86 9.03
C GLU A 44 -3.36 -3.31 8.56
N GLY A 45 -4.41 -4.15 8.60
CA GLY A 45 -4.36 -5.52 8.12
C GLY A 45 -4.05 -5.63 6.62
N LEU A 46 -4.66 -4.78 5.79
CA LEU A 46 -4.33 -4.66 4.38
C LEU A 46 -2.87 -4.21 4.19
N GLY A 47 -2.46 -3.14 4.87
CA GLY A 47 -1.11 -2.58 4.80
C GLY A 47 -0.04 -3.62 5.16
N PHE A 48 -0.22 -4.35 6.25
CA PHE A 48 0.72 -5.39 6.69
C PHE A 48 0.83 -6.52 5.66
N ARG A 49 -0.31 -7.01 5.16
CA ARG A 49 -0.32 -8.07 4.14
C ARG A 49 0.38 -7.62 2.86
N TYR A 50 0.09 -6.40 2.40
CA TYR A 50 0.69 -5.86 1.19
C TYR A 50 2.19 -5.59 1.36
N HIS A 51 2.62 -5.07 2.52
CA HIS A 51 4.03 -4.85 2.85
C HIS A 51 4.83 -6.14 2.65
N TRP A 52 4.37 -7.24 3.25
CA TRP A 52 5.05 -8.52 3.21
C TRP A 52 4.85 -9.28 1.91
N ALA A 53 3.71 -9.11 1.23
CA ALA A 53 3.49 -9.70 -0.09
C ALA A 53 4.44 -9.10 -1.14
N THR A 54 4.77 -7.82 -1.03
CA THR A 54 5.65 -7.09 -1.96
C THR A 54 7.12 -7.03 -1.53
N GLU A 55 7.45 -7.52 -0.33
CA GLU A 55 8.82 -7.57 0.16
C GLU A 55 9.68 -8.55 -0.65
N ASN A 56 10.84 -8.04 -1.12
CA ASN A 56 11.82 -8.76 -1.94
C ASN A 56 11.26 -9.32 -3.27
N ILE A 57 10.29 -8.65 -3.88
CA ILE A 57 9.82 -8.97 -5.24
C ILE A 57 10.91 -8.65 -6.26
N THR A 58 11.17 -9.62 -7.15
CA THR A 58 12.15 -9.52 -8.24
C THR A 58 11.47 -9.22 -9.57
N GLU A 59 12.25 -8.87 -10.60
CA GLU A 59 11.72 -8.67 -11.96
C GLU A 59 11.05 -9.94 -12.52
N LYS A 60 11.57 -11.13 -12.19
CA LYS A 60 10.95 -12.41 -12.54
C LYS A 60 9.56 -12.53 -11.94
N ASP A 61 9.41 -12.14 -10.67
CA ASP A 61 8.13 -12.19 -9.98
C ASP A 61 7.14 -11.18 -10.59
N LEU A 62 7.60 -9.97 -10.93
CA LEU A 62 6.76 -8.94 -11.56
C LEU A 62 6.21 -9.38 -12.92
N LYS A 63 7.03 -10.06 -13.73
CA LYS A 63 6.64 -10.56 -15.06
C LYS A 63 5.73 -11.79 -15.02
N TYR A 64 5.61 -12.47 -13.87
CA TYR A 64 4.78 -13.66 -13.78
C TYR A 64 3.31 -13.33 -14.10
N ARG A 65 2.71 -14.15 -14.97
CA ARG A 65 1.31 -14.09 -15.37
C ARG A 65 0.75 -15.52 -15.41
N PRO A 66 -0.35 -15.83 -14.69
CA PRO A 66 -0.83 -17.21 -14.57
C PRO A 66 -1.53 -17.72 -15.84
N SER A 67 -2.13 -16.83 -16.64
CA SER A 67 -2.73 -17.16 -17.95
C SER A 67 -2.72 -15.93 -18.86
N LYS A 68 -2.95 -16.11 -20.16
CA LYS A 68 -2.95 -15.00 -21.13
C LYS A 68 -3.90 -13.85 -20.75
N ASP A 69 -5.07 -14.18 -20.21
CA ASP A 69 -6.13 -13.20 -19.91
C ASP A 69 -6.08 -12.65 -18.48
N ALA A 70 -5.30 -13.28 -17.59
CA ALA A 70 -5.15 -12.83 -16.21
C ALA A 70 -4.12 -11.70 -16.09
N MET A 71 -4.29 -10.80 -15.11
CA MET A 71 -3.26 -9.81 -14.77
C MET A 71 -1.94 -10.49 -14.39
N SER A 72 -0.83 -9.89 -14.83
CA SER A 72 0.50 -10.15 -14.29
C SER A 72 0.62 -9.65 -12.86
N ASN A 73 1.68 -10.07 -12.17
CA ASN A 73 1.96 -9.62 -10.82
C ASN A 73 2.16 -8.09 -10.76
N TYR A 74 2.86 -7.49 -11.75
CA TYR A 74 2.99 -6.04 -11.86
C TYR A 74 1.64 -5.34 -12.06
N GLU A 75 0.80 -5.80 -13.00
CA GLU A 75 -0.54 -5.22 -13.22
C GLU A 75 -1.43 -5.36 -11.97
N THR A 76 -1.29 -6.45 -11.23
CA THR A 76 -2.01 -6.64 -9.95
C THR A 76 -1.56 -5.65 -8.89
N ILE A 77 -0.24 -5.39 -8.79
CA ILE A 77 0.32 -4.34 -7.90
C ILE A 77 -0.18 -2.95 -8.33
N GLU A 78 -0.18 -2.66 -9.63
CA GLU A 78 -0.67 -1.39 -10.17
C GLU A 78 -2.18 -1.20 -9.92
N HIS A 79 -2.95 -2.28 -9.94
CA HIS A 79 -4.36 -2.25 -9.59
C HIS A 79 -4.56 -1.98 -8.09
N ILE A 80 -3.82 -2.66 -7.20
CA ILE A 80 -3.87 -2.40 -5.75
C ILE A 80 -3.46 -0.95 -5.45
N TYR A 81 -2.50 -0.38 -6.18
CA TYR A 81 -2.16 1.03 -6.06
C TYR A 81 -3.35 1.94 -6.37
N ASP A 82 -4.09 1.72 -7.46
CA ASP A 82 -5.31 2.48 -7.77
C ASP A 82 -6.38 2.37 -6.68
N LEU A 83 -6.56 1.16 -6.12
CA LEU A 83 -7.45 0.94 -4.98
C LEU A 83 -6.98 1.73 -3.75
N SER A 84 -5.67 1.76 -3.47
CA SER A 84 -5.10 2.54 -2.36
C SER A 84 -5.30 4.05 -2.54
N ASN A 85 -5.21 4.57 -3.77
CA ASN A 85 -5.53 5.96 -4.07
C ASN A 85 -7.00 6.25 -3.76
N THR A 86 -7.90 5.32 -4.14
CA THR A 86 -9.32 5.44 -3.83
C THR A 86 -9.58 5.45 -2.32
N ILE A 87 -8.89 4.59 -1.58
CA ILE A 87 -8.95 4.53 -0.11
C ILE A 87 -8.48 5.85 0.50
N TYR A 88 -7.32 6.34 0.10
CA TYR A 88 -6.76 7.59 0.64
C TYR A 88 -7.63 8.81 0.30
N ASN A 89 -8.06 8.94 -0.95
CA ASN A 89 -8.97 10.02 -1.35
C ASN A 89 -10.28 9.98 -0.54
N SER A 90 -10.85 8.78 -0.35
CA SER A 90 -12.07 8.61 0.44
C SER A 90 -11.88 9.03 1.90
N SER A 91 -10.71 8.77 2.50
CA SER A 91 -10.43 9.19 3.89
C SER A 91 -10.62 10.68 4.14
N LYS A 92 -10.45 11.50 3.09
CA LYS A 92 -10.61 12.96 3.10
C LYS A 92 -11.81 13.44 2.28
N SER A 93 -12.68 12.51 1.84
CA SER A 93 -13.79 12.76 0.91
C SER A 93 -13.37 13.55 -0.34
N LEU A 94 -12.19 13.26 -0.88
CA LEU A 94 -11.66 13.85 -2.11
C LEU A 94 -12.18 13.09 -3.34
N PRO A 95 -12.38 13.80 -4.48
CA PRO A 95 -12.84 13.16 -5.71
C PRO A 95 -11.77 12.26 -6.33
N ASN A 96 -12.16 11.04 -6.66
CA ASN A 96 -11.41 10.15 -7.54
C ASN A 96 -11.68 10.53 -8.99
N ILE A 97 -10.75 11.28 -9.58
CA ILE A 97 -10.84 11.77 -10.95
C ILE A 97 -10.32 10.69 -11.90
N ARG A 98 -11.16 10.25 -12.83
CA ARG A 98 -10.72 9.33 -13.90
C ARG A 98 -9.81 10.07 -14.89
N SER A 99 -8.50 9.91 -14.72
CA SER A 99 -7.51 10.27 -15.75
C SER A 99 -7.64 9.34 -16.95
N LYS A 100 -7.54 9.88 -18.18
CA LYS A 100 -7.48 9.08 -19.42
C LYS A 100 -6.09 8.47 -19.67
N LYS A 101 -5.06 8.86 -18.92
CA LYS A 101 -3.68 8.42 -19.14
C LYS A 101 -3.10 7.93 -17.82
N LYS A 102 -2.95 6.62 -17.69
CA LYS A 102 -2.19 6.00 -16.60
C LYS A 102 -0.72 6.09 -16.98
N THR A 103 0.06 6.87 -16.24
CA THR A 103 1.52 6.90 -16.43
C THR A 103 2.08 5.68 -15.75
N SER A 104 2.79 4.83 -16.50
CA SER A 104 3.51 3.68 -15.95
C SER A 104 4.48 4.15 -14.86
N MET A 105 4.29 3.66 -13.64
CA MET A 105 5.20 3.88 -12.51
C MET A 105 6.10 2.66 -12.32
N ASP A 106 7.34 2.83 -11.89
CA ASP A 106 8.16 1.69 -11.52
C ASP A 106 7.62 1.01 -10.24
N PHE A 107 8.02 -0.25 -10.04
CA PHE A 107 7.57 -1.05 -8.91
C PHE A 107 7.92 -0.42 -7.54
N ILE A 108 9.10 0.20 -7.41
CA ILE A 108 9.55 0.76 -6.13
C ILE A 108 8.62 1.91 -5.74
N SER A 109 8.30 2.78 -6.69
CA SER A 109 7.32 3.84 -6.49
C SER A 109 5.92 3.30 -6.22
N LEU A 110 5.42 2.32 -6.99
CA LEU A 110 4.10 1.72 -6.73
C LEU A 110 4.01 1.15 -5.30
N ARG A 111 5.04 0.43 -4.86
CA ARG A 111 5.11 -0.15 -3.52
C ARG A 111 5.10 0.94 -2.45
N LYS A 112 5.98 1.93 -2.56
CA LYS A 112 6.12 3.02 -1.58
C LYS A 112 4.83 3.83 -1.47
N GLU A 113 4.28 4.27 -2.61
CA GLU A 113 3.08 5.11 -2.63
C GLU A 113 1.84 4.36 -2.16
N THR A 114 1.69 3.07 -2.48
CA THR A 114 0.59 2.24 -1.95
C THR A 114 0.63 2.17 -0.42
N LEU A 115 1.80 1.89 0.16
CA LEU A 115 1.96 1.82 1.62
C LEU A 115 1.77 3.20 2.26
N ASN A 116 2.21 4.27 1.61
CA ASN A 116 2.00 5.64 2.10
C ASN A 116 0.53 6.04 2.09
N ASN A 117 -0.23 5.72 1.03
CA ASN A 117 -1.67 5.96 0.95
C ASN A 117 -2.41 5.29 2.11
N LEU A 118 -2.09 4.02 2.39
CA LEU A 118 -2.69 3.29 3.51
C LEU A 118 -2.27 3.88 4.86
N LYS A 119 -1.01 4.31 5.03
CA LYS A 119 -0.53 4.96 6.26
C LYS A 119 -1.27 6.27 6.52
N LEU A 120 -1.37 7.13 5.51
CA LEU A 120 -2.08 8.40 5.61
C LEU A 120 -3.58 8.20 5.87
N THR A 121 -4.20 7.19 5.25
CA THR A 121 -5.59 6.80 5.55
C THR A 121 -5.75 6.43 7.02
N ARG A 122 -4.85 5.57 7.53
CA ARG A 122 -4.85 5.15 8.93
C ARG A 122 -4.72 6.36 9.86
N GLU A 123 -3.79 7.26 9.59
CA GLU A 123 -3.60 8.49 10.38
C GLU A 123 -4.86 9.37 10.41
N VAL A 124 -5.53 9.55 9.26
CA VAL A 124 -6.79 10.30 9.19
C VAL A 124 -7.88 9.61 10.01
N PHE A 125 -8.12 8.32 9.78
CA PHE A 125 -9.17 7.59 10.50
C PHE A 125 -8.90 7.46 11.99
N THR A 126 -7.66 7.35 12.45
CA THR A 126 -7.34 7.37 13.89
C THR A 126 -7.78 8.68 14.56
N SER A 127 -7.88 9.79 13.82
CA SER A 127 -8.37 11.08 14.36
C SER A 127 -9.89 11.21 14.41
N PHE A 128 -10.64 10.23 13.86
CA PHE A 128 -12.09 10.29 13.75
C PHE A 128 -12.80 9.65 14.95
N ASN A 129 -13.99 10.15 15.26
CA ASN A 129 -15.00 9.39 15.98
C ASN A 129 -15.97 8.68 14.99
N ASP A 130 -16.92 7.91 15.50
CA ASP A 130 -17.88 7.16 14.68
C ASP A 130 -18.79 8.07 13.82
N GLU A 131 -19.10 9.29 14.27
CA GLU A 131 -19.89 10.25 13.47
C GLU A 131 -19.06 10.86 12.34
N ASP A 132 -17.78 11.17 12.57
CA ASP A 132 -16.86 11.61 11.51
C ASP A 132 -16.75 10.53 10.42
N LEU A 133 -16.54 9.27 10.83
CA LEU A 133 -16.43 8.12 9.92
C LEU A 133 -17.71 7.93 9.09
N LYS A 134 -18.89 8.04 9.73
CA LYS A 134 -20.19 7.94 9.06
C LYS A 134 -20.39 8.99 7.97
N ASN A 135 -19.79 10.17 8.13
CA ASN A 135 -19.91 11.27 7.19
C ASN A 135 -18.93 11.21 6.01
N VAL A 136 -17.98 10.27 6.02
CA VAL A 136 -17.07 10.01 4.90
C VAL A 136 -17.85 9.67 3.62
N LYS A 137 -17.46 10.31 2.51
CA LYS A 137 -17.98 10.05 1.17
C LYS A 137 -16.88 9.56 0.25
N ILE A 138 -17.18 8.49 -0.47
CA ILE A 138 -16.38 8.03 -1.61
C ILE A 138 -16.91 8.76 -2.83
N ILE A 139 -16.07 9.59 -3.43
CA ILE A 139 -16.49 10.45 -4.54
C ILE A 139 -15.80 9.97 -5.81
N PHE A 140 -16.58 9.68 -6.84
CA PHE A 140 -16.07 9.47 -8.21
C PHE A 140 -16.53 10.60 -9.10
N GLN A 141 -15.60 11.18 -9.85
CA GLN A 141 -15.90 12.32 -10.71
C GLN A 141 -15.33 12.11 -12.11
N ASP A 142 -16.19 12.26 -13.11
CA ASP A 142 -15.83 12.43 -14.51
C ASP A 142 -16.10 13.89 -14.96
N LYS A 143 -15.91 14.20 -16.25
CA LYS A 143 -16.08 15.58 -16.76
C LYS A 143 -17.50 16.13 -16.60
N SER A 144 -18.53 15.28 -16.47
CA SER A 144 -19.93 15.69 -16.48
C SER A 144 -20.73 15.18 -15.28
N ARG A 145 -20.21 14.23 -14.50
CA ARG A 145 -20.95 13.54 -13.44
C ARG A 145 -20.09 13.33 -12.20
N LYS A 146 -20.74 13.47 -11.05
CA LYS A 146 -20.21 13.17 -9.72
C LYS A 146 -21.10 12.11 -9.09
N TYR A 147 -20.50 11.05 -8.58
CA TYR A 147 -21.17 9.98 -7.84
C TYR A 147 -20.59 9.93 -6.44
N GLU A 148 -21.47 9.80 -5.45
CA GLU A 148 -21.07 9.74 -4.04
C GLU A 148 -21.62 8.46 -3.42
N PHE A 149 -20.78 7.78 -2.64
CA PHE A 149 -21.13 6.54 -1.96
C PHE A 149 -20.75 6.62 -0.48
N PRO A 150 -21.50 5.96 0.42
CA PRO A 150 -21.19 5.94 1.85
C PRO A 150 -19.96 5.06 2.15
N ILE A 151 -19.43 5.20 3.37
CA ILE A 151 -18.25 4.47 3.86
C ILE A 151 -18.34 2.94 3.68
N TRP A 152 -19.54 2.36 3.74
CA TRP A 152 -19.76 0.91 3.55
C TRP A 152 -19.25 0.41 2.19
N ASN A 153 -19.36 1.22 1.15
CA ASN A 153 -18.86 0.87 -0.18
C ASN A 153 -17.33 0.83 -0.22
N LEU A 154 -16.64 1.50 0.71
CA LEU A 154 -15.18 1.47 0.81
C LEU A 154 -14.71 0.10 1.29
N ILE A 155 -15.46 -0.46 2.26
CA ILE A 155 -15.24 -1.81 2.79
C ILE A 155 -15.50 -2.84 1.70
N ASN A 156 -16.68 -2.80 1.07
CA ASN A 156 -17.11 -3.81 0.10
C ASN A 156 -16.25 -3.81 -1.17
N GLY A 157 -15.85 -2.63 -1.63
CA GLY A 157 -15.02 -2.47 -2.82
C GLY A 157 -13.55 -2.35 -2.44
N PRO A 158 -12.96 -1.14 -2.44
CA PRO A 158 -11.52 -0.96 -2.43
C PRO A 158 -10.73 -1.72 -1.35
N ILE A 159 -11.21 -1.75 -0.09
CA ILE A 159 -10.47 -2.43 0.99
C ILE A 159 -10.49 -3.94 0.79
N SER A 160 -11.67 -4.53 0.62
CA SER A 160 -11.80 -5.99 0.46
C SER A 160 -11.14 -6.48 -0.84
N ASP A 161 -11.27 -5.71 -1.92
CA ASP A 161 -10.68 -6.04 -3.21
C ASP A 161 -9.15 -5.97 -3.18
N ALA A 162 -8.57 -4.97 -2.50
CA ALA A 162 -7.12 -4.89 -2.30
C ALA A 162 -6.58 -6.06 -1.45
N ILE A 163 -7.33 -6.51 -0.43
CA ILE A 163 -6.99 -7.71 0.35
C ILE A 163 -7.05 -8.95 -0.54
N TYR A 164 -8.12 -9.08 -1.33
CA TYR A 164 -8.33 -10.19 -2.27
C TYR A 164 -7.16 -10.30 -3.28
N HIS A 165 -6.78 -9.19 -3.90
CA HIS A 165 -5.66 -9.13 -4.84
C HIS A 165 -4.30 -9.31 -4.17
N THR A 166 -4.12 -8.90 -2.91
CA THR A 166 -2.90 -9.20 -2.16
C THR A 166 -2.70 -10.71 -2.01
N GLY A 167 -3.78 -11.49 -1.85
CA GLY A 167 -3.73 -12.95 -1.86
C GLY A 167 -3.20 -13.54 -3.18
N GLN A 168 -3.54 -12.92 -4.32
CA GLN A 168 -3.01 -13.30 -5.62
C GLN A 168 -1.49 -13.08 -5.70
N LEU A 169 -0.99 -11.94 -5.22
CA LEU A 169 0.45 -11.64 -5.17
C LEU A 169 1.21 -12.76 -4.43
N VAL A 170 0.67 -13.24 -3.29
CA VAL A 170 1.26 -14.34 -2.51
C VAL A 170 1.32 -15.63 -3.31
N SER A 171 0.25 -15.96 -4.04
CA SER A 171 0.22 -17.13 -4.91
C SER A 171 1.23 -17.01 -6.05
N PHE A 172 1.27 -15.87 -6.72
CA PHE A 172 2.14 -15.61 -7.87
C PHE A 172 3.62 -15.71 -7.49
N ARG A 173 4.02 -15.04 -6.40
CA ARG A 173 5.42 -15.10 -5.94
C ARG A 173 5.83 -16.50 -5.49
N ARG A 174 4.91 -17.29 -4.91
CA ARG A 174 5.20 -18.68 -4.56
C ARG A 174 5.46 -19.52 -5.82
N THR A 175 4.64 -19.34 -6.86
CA THR A 175 4.81 -20.04 -8.13
C THR A 175 6.12 -19.67 -8.84
N SER A 176 6.56 -18.42 -8.74
CA SER A 176 7.85 -17.99 -9.29
C SER A 176 9.07 -18.40 -8.44
N GLY A 177 8.87 -19.06 -7.30
CA GLY A 177 9.93 -19.58 -6.43
C GLY A 177 10.40 -18.60 -5.35
N ASN A 178 9.65 -17.53 -5.10
CA ASN A 178 9.95 -16.51 -4.09
C ASN A 178 8.79 -16.42 -3.07
N PRO A 179 8.65 -17.35 -2.11
CA PRO A 179 7.60 -17.28 -1.10
C PRO A 179 7.80 -16.07 -0.15
N ILE A 180 6.73 -15.68 0.58
CA ILE A 180 6.82 -14.65 1.64
C ILE A 180 7.95 -15.00 2.63
N PRO A 181 8.71 -14.00 3.14
CA PRO A 181 9.75 -14.22 4.14
C PRO A 181 9.25 -15.05 5.35
N LYS A 182 10.09 -15.99 5.81
CA LYS A 182 9.79 -16.77 7.02
C LYS A 182 9.62 -15.84 8.24
N GLY A 183 8.75 -16.24 9.15
CA GLY A 183 8.48 -15.52 10.40
C GLY A 183 7.37 -14.48 10.33
N VAL A 184 6.89 -14.11 9.13
CA VAL A 184 5.74 -13.20 8.99
C VAL A 184 4.48 -13.88 9.51
N ASN A 185 3.91 -13.33 10.59
CA ASN A 185 2.72 -13.84 11.24
C ASN A 185 1.57 -12.83 11.12
N VAL A 186 0.64 -13.11 10.20
CA VAL A 186 -0.52 -12.25 9.93
C VAL A 186 -1.54 -12.20 11.07
N PHE A 187 -1.57 -13.20 11.94
CA PHE A 187 -2.45 -13.21 13.11
C PHE A 187 -1.91 -12.31 14.21
N LEU A 188 -0.60 -12.39 14.48
CA LEU A 188 0.06 -11.54 15.47
C LEU A 188 0.38 -10.13 14.95
N GLY A 189 0.30 -9.90 13.64
CA GLY A 189 0.63 -8.61 13.04
C GLY A 189 2.11 -8.26 13.16
N ALA A 190 2.99 -9.26 13.25
CA ALA A 190 4.42 -9.08 13.47
C ALA A 190 5.23 -10.06 12.62
N LYS A 191 6.53 -9.80 12.50
CA LYS A 191 7.50 -10.76 11.98
C LYS A 191 8.42 -11.24 13.10
N ASN A 192 8.37 -12.54 13.39
CA ASN A 192 9.23 -13.21 14.35
C ASN A 192 10.52 -13.74 13.72
#